data_AF-A0A132NDT7-F1
#
_entry.id   AF-A0A132NDT7-F1
#
_cell.length_a   1.000
_cell.length_b   1.000
_cell.length_c   1.000
_cell.angle_alpha   90.00
_cell.angle_beta   90.00
_cell.angle_gamma   90.00
#
_symmetry.space_group_name_H-M   'P 1'
#
loop_
_entity.id
_entity.type
_entity.pdbx_description
1 polymer ?
#
loop_
_entity_poly.entity_id
_entity_poly.type
_entity_poly.pdbx_seq_one_letter_code
_entity_poly.pdbx_strand_id
1 'polypeptide(L)'
;GRWVALTLDDGPHPRYTPQVLALLRQYRVRATFCLIGTQVRAHPELVRQIVADGHWLCDHTMTHDDRLRRRPDDRVQYEIGAAKRLIEQVAPGARVRYFRAPGGNWSPRLTTAAAAQEMQPLGWSVDPRDWERGRSAASIVRQVHRQLAPGSVILLHDGGGNRAATVAALRVLIPQLLRAGYSFGPPA
;
A
#
# COMPACT_ATOMS: atom_id res chain seq x y z
N GLY A 1 5.41 -3.02 -23.19
CA GLY A 1 4.00 -2.79 -22.78
C GLY A 1 3.95 -1.67 -21.76
N ARG A 2 2.78 -1.07 -21.53
CA ARG A 2 2.62 -0.07 -20.46
C ARG A 2 2.53 -0.81 -19.12
N TRP A 3 3.20 -0.34 -18.07
CA TRP A 3 3.24 -0.99 -16.76
C TRP A 3 2.92 0.03 -15.65
N VAL A 4 2.26 -0.41 -14.57
CA VAL A 4 1.99 0.40 -13.36
C VAL A 4 2.10 -0.44 -12.09
N ALA A 5 2.44 0.22 -10.98
CA ALA A 5 2.29 -0.33 -9.64
C ALA A 5 1.04 0.25 -8.99
N LEU A 6 0.09 -0.63 -8.64
CA LEU A 6 -1.04 -0.27 -7.78
C LEU A 6 -0.63 -0.51 -6.32
N THR A 7 -0.69 0.51 -5.48
CA THR A 7 -0.28 0.44 -4.07
C THR A 7 -1.41 0.87 -3.13
N LEU A 8 -1.60 0.11 -2.04
CA LEU A 8 -2.69 0.25 -1.09
C LEU A 8 -2.12 0.41 0.33
N ASP A 9 -2.41 1.52 0.98
CA ASP A 9 -1.87 1.88 2.30
C ASP A 9 -2.92 1.71 3.41
N ASP A 10 -2.41 1.69 4.64
CA ASP A 10 -3.10 1.70 5.94
C ASP A 10 -3.83 0.42 6.35
N GLY A 11 -3.88 -0.58 5.47
CA GLY A 11 -4.48 -1.87 5.75
C GLY A 11 -3.66 -2.77 6.69
N PRO A 12 -4.16 -3.98 6.99
CA PRO A 12 -5.45 -4.50 6.53
C PRO A 12 -6.64 -3.97 7.34
N HIS A 13 -7.73 -3.60 6.67
CA HIS A 13 -9.00 -3.21 7.29
C HIS A 13 -10.09 -4.28 7.05
N PRO A 14 -10.84 -4.69 8.08
CA PRO A 14 -11.72 -5.87 8.02
C PRO A 14 -12.89 -5.70 7.03
N ARG A 15 -13.30 -4.46 6.76
CA ARG A 15 -14.37 -4.17 5.78
C ARG A 15 -13.87 -3.99 4.34
N TYR A 16 -12.72 -3.36 4.13
CA TYR A 16 -12.37 -2.81 2.81
C TYR A 16 -11.30 -3.66 2.12
N THR A 17 -10.29 -4.13 2.84
CA THR A 17 -9.27 -5.04 2.28
C THR A 17 -9.89 -6.26 1.61
N PRO A 18 -10.89 -6.97 2.19
CA PRO A 18 -11.53 -8.10 1.49
C PRO A 18 -12.20 -7.72 0.16
N GLN A 19 -12.80 -6.52 0.08
CA GLN A 19 -13.43 -6.04 -1.15
C GLN A 19 -12.38 -5.69 -2.21
N VAL A 20 -11.25 -5.10 -1.79
CA VAL A 20 -10.11 -4.85 -2.68
C VAL A 20 -9.56 -6.16 -3.22
N LEU A 21 -9.27 -7.13 -2.35
CA LEU A 21 -8.79 -8.46 -2.75
C LEU A 21 -9.75 -9.14 -3.74
N ALA A 22 -11.07 -9.08 -3.50
CA ALA A 22 -12.06 -9.62 -4.42
C ALA A 22 -11.99 -8.98 -5.82
N LEU A 23 -11.82 -7.66 -5.91
CA LEU A 23 -11.63 -6.97 -7.19
C LEU A 23 -10.31 -7.37 -7.87
N LEU A 24 -9.21 -7.44 -7.12
CA LEU A 24 -7.90 -7.84 -7.66
C LEU A 24 -7.95 -9.27 -8.22
N ARG A 25 -8.58 -10.21 -7.50
CA ARG A 25 -8.83 -11.59 -7.97
C ARG A 25 -9.70 -11.61 -9.23
N GLN A 26 -10.81 -10.86 -9.23
CA GLN A 26 -11.75 -10.80 -10.36
C GLN A 26 -11.03 -10.40 -11.66
N TYR A 27 -10.12 -9.43 -11.59
CA TYR A 27 -9.38 -8.95 -12.75
C TYR A 27 -8.01 -9.61 -12.94
N ARG A 28 -7.66 -10.59 -12.10
CA ARG A 28 -6.37 -11.31 -12.11
C ARG A 28 -5.16 -10.37 -12.09
N VAL A 29 -5.25 -9.29 -11.31
CA VAL A 29 -4.17 -8.31 -11.11
C VAL A 29 -3.61 -8.42 -9.71
N ARG A 30 -2.37 -7.97 -9.53
CA ARG A 30 -1.70 -7.92 -8.23
C ARG A 30 -1.38 -6.48 -7.87
N ALA A 31 -1.36 -6.20 -6.57
CA ALA A 31 -1.02 -4.89 -6.00
C ALA A 31 0.07 -5.04 -4.94
N THR A 32 0.61 -3.92 -4.49
CA THR A 32 1.47 -3.85 -3.30
C THR A 32 0.67 -3.29 -2.13
N PHE A 33 0.71 -3.97 -0.99
CA PHE A 33 0.03 -3.52 0.23
C PHE A 33 1.06 -3.01 1.23
N CYS A 34 0.98 -1.73 1.59
CA CYS A 34 1.76 -1.13 2.66
C CYS A 34 0.98 -1.23 3.97
N LEU A 35 1.40 -2.16 4.83
CA LEU A 35 0.64 -2.58 6.00
C LEU A 35 1.12 -1.91 7.28
N ILE A 36 0.17 -1.49 8.12
CA ILE A 36 0.46 -0.97 9.46
C ILE A 36 0.51 -2.13 10.46
N GLY A 37 1.55 -2.19 11.29
CA GLY A 37 1.77 -3.30 12.23
C GLY A 37 0.62 -3.51 13.23
N THR A 38 -0.04 -2.47 13.73
CA THR A 38 -1.23 -2.61 14.60
C THR A 38 -2.41 -3.25 13.86
N GLN A 39 -2.59 -2.95 12.58
CA GLN A 39 -3.64 -3.56 11.75
C GLN A 39 -3.31 -5.01 11.40
N VAL A 40 -2.04 -5.31 11.12
CA VAL A 40 -1.54 -6.68 10.93
C VAL A 40 -1.81 -7.54 12.17
N ARG A 41 -1.58 -6.99 13.37
CA ARG A 41 -1.89 -7.67 14.64
C ARG A 41 -3.38 -7.94 14.81
N ALA A 42 -4.22 -6.99 14.41
CA ALA A 42 -5.68 -7.10 14.55
C ALA A 42 -6.30 -8.07 13.53
N HIS A 43 -5.73 -8.15 12.33
CA HIS A 43 -6.29 -8.91 11.20
C HIS A 43 -5.24 -9.79 10.49
N PRO A 44 -4.55 -10.71 11.21
CA PRO A 44 -3.50 -11.56 10.62
C PRO A 44 -4.03 -12.46 9.50
N GLU A 45 -5.30 -12.85 9.55
CA GLU A 45 -5.97 -13.62 8.49
C GLU A 45 -6.01 -12.89 7.15
N LEU A 46 -6.14 -11.56 7.15
CA LEU A 46 -6.13 -10.77 5.92
C LEU A 46 -4.74 -10.66 5.32
N VAL A 47 -3.71 -10.60 6.15
CA VAL A 47 -2.32 -10.63 5.69
C VAL A 47 -2.02 -11.96 5.00
N ARG A 48 -2.49 -13.08 5.56
CA ARG A 48 -2.37 -14.39 4.91
C ARG A 48 -3.09 -14.44 3.57
N GLN A 49 -4.27 -13.83 3.45
CA GLN A 49 -4.97 -13.74 2.17
C GLN A 49 -4.23 -12.89 1.15
N ILE A 50 -3.70 -11.72 1.55
CA ILE A 50 -2.87 -10.86 0.69
C ILE A 50 -1.69 -11.67 0.12
N VAL A 51 -1.01 -12.44 0.96
CA VAL A 51 0.13 -13.28 0.55
C VAL A 51 -0.30 -14.46 -0.32
N ALA A 52 -1.39 -15.14 0.02
CA ALA A 52 -1.92 -16.26 -0.75
C ALA A 52 -2.35 -15.84 -2.17
N ASP A 53 -2.85 -14.62 -2.34
CA ASP A 53 -3.18 -14.02 -3.64
C ASP A 53 -1.94 -13.54 -4.42
N GLY A 54 -0.74 -13.70 -3.85
CA GLY A 54 0.53 -13.40 -4.49
C GLY A 54 0.85 -11.91 -4.58
N HIS A 55 0.20 -11.06 -3.79
CA HIS A 55 0.47 -9.62 -3.73
C HIS A 55 1.84 -9.31 -3.10
N TRP A 56 2.37 -8.13 -3.40
CA TRP A 56 3.61 -7.66 -2.82
C TRP A 56 3.36 -6.95 -1.50
N LEU A 57 4.34 -7.01 -0.60
CA LEU A 57 4.25 -6.45 0.74
C LEU A 57 5.21 -5.29 0.94
N CYS A 58 4.70 -4.29 1.64
CA CYS A 58 5.37 -3.07 2.03
C CYS A 58 5.13 -2.85 3.53
N ASP A 59 6.16 -2.43 4.25
CA ASP A 59 6.08 -1.98 5.63
C ASP A 59 5.58 -0.53 5.67
N HIS A 60 4.58 -0.26 6.52
CA HIS A 60 4.05 1.09 6.75
C HIS A 60 4.09 1.51 8.22
N THR A 61 5.14 1.07 8.93
CA THR A 61 5.41 1.26 10.36
C THR A 61 4.45 0.52 11.28
N MET A 62 4.79 0.45 12.57
CA MET A 62 3.95 -0.21 13.57
C MET A 62 2.68 0.58 13.85
N THR A 63 2.78 1.90 14.02
CA THR A 63 1.67 2.72 14.50
C THR A 63 1.27 3.87 13.59
N HIS A 64 1.91 4.03 12.44
CA HIS A 64 1.63 5.11 11.48
C HIS A 64 1.78 6.52 12.11
N ASP A 65 2.95 6.79 12.70
CA ASP A 65 3.28 8.13 13.21
C ASP A 65 3.83 9.02 12.10
N ASP A 66 3.06 9.99 11.62
CA ASP A 66 3.50 10.96 10.59
C ASP A 66 4.70 11.83 11.04
N ARG A 67 4.97 11.88 12.35
CA ARG A 67 6.11 12.59 12.93
C ARG A 67 7.30 11.66 13.20
N LEU A 68 7.29 10.43 12.68
CA LEU A 68 8.33 9.42 12.95
C LEU A 68 9.75 9.94 12.73
N ARG A 69 9.98 10.74 11.68
CA ARG A 69 11.30 11.35 11.40
C ARG A 69 11.86 12.24 12.52
N ARG A 70 11.00 12.69 13.45
CA ARG A 70 11.35 13.52 14.62
C ARG A 70 11.47 12.71 15.91
N ARG A 71 11.20 11.40 15.88
CA ARG A 71 11.31 10.53 17.05
C ARG A 71 12.76 10.13 17.31
N PRO A 72 13.09 9.67 18.53
CA PRO A 72 14.37 9.04 18.86
C PRO A 72 14.69 7.83 17.95
N ASP A 73 15.99 7.50 17.79
CA ASP A 73 16.45 6.45 16.87
C ASP A 73 15.91 5.06 17.23
N ASP A 74 15.89 4.71 18.50
CA ASP A 74 15.31 3.46 19.00
C ASP A 74 13.83 3.33 18.59
N ARG A 75 13.07 4.42 18.65
CA ARG A 75 11.67 4.44 18.20
C ARG A 75 11.57 4.26 16.69
N VAL A 76 12.43 4.90 15.90
CA VAL A 76 12.47 4.73 14.44
C VAL A 76 12.75 3.27 14.08
N GLN A 77 13.77 2.67 14.69
CA GLN A 77 14.16 1.27 14.45
C GLN A 77 13.05 0.30 14.88
N TYR A 78 12.39 0.57 16.00
CA TYR A 78 11.25 -0.22 16.46
C TYR A 78 10.08 -0.15 15.47
N GLU A 79 9.67 1.05 15.07
CA GLU A 79 8.51 1.26 14.19
C GLU A 79 8.67 0.52 12.86
N ILE A 80 9.87 0.54 12.28
CA ILE A 80 10.16 -0.08 10.99
C ILE A 80 10.46 -1.58 11.16
N GLY A 81 11.38 -1.96 12.04
CA GLY A 81 11.79 -3.36 12.16
C GLY A 81 10.69 -4.26 12.74
N ALA A 82 9.88 -3.78 13.69
CA ALA A 82 8.86 -4.60 14.31
C ALA A 82 7.66 -4.85 13.38
N ALA A 83 7.30 -3.90 12.51
CA ALA A 83 6.21 -4.07 11.57
C ALA A 83 6.55 -5.14 10.52
N LYS A 84 7.74 -5.05 9.88
CA LYS A 84 8.26 -6.08 8.98
C LYS A 84 8.23 -7.46 9.62
N ARG A 85 8.85 -7.61 10.81
CA ARG A 85 8.91 -8.91 11.51
C ARG A 85 7.52 -9.46 11.79
N LEU A 86 6.58 -8.62 12.21
CA LEU A 86 5.21 -9.04 12.49
C LEU A 86 4.49 -9.51 11.22
N ILE A 87 4.63 -8.79 10.10
CA ILE A 87 4.05 -9.18 8.81
C ILE A 87 4.57 -10.56 8.39
N GLU A 88 5.89 -10.77 8.48
CA GLU A 88 6.54 -12.03 8.11
C GLU A 88 6.19 -13.18 9.05
N GLN A 89 5.95 -12.88 10.33
CA GLN A 89 5.53 -13.86 11.33
C GLN A 89 4.09 -14.35 11.10
N VAL A 90 3.14 -13.47 10.78
CA VAL A 90 1.73 -13.87 10.67
C VAL A 90 1.41 -14.61 9.37
N ALA A 91 2.22 -14.40 8.33
CA ALA A 91 2.03 -15.01 7.02
C ALA A 91 3.33 -15.69 6.54
N PRO A 92 3.47 -17.01 6.77
CA PRO A 92 4.63 -17.77 6.30
C PRO A 92 4.89 -17.59 4.81
N GLY A 93 6.15 -17.34 4.44
CA GLY A 93 6.55 -17.09 3.05
C GLY A 93 6.36 -15.63 2.58
N ALA A 94 5.78 -14.76 3.41
CA ALA A 94 5.80 -13.32 3.18
C ALA A 94 7.25 -12.82 3.03
N ARG A 95 7.44 -11.90 2.08
CA ARG A 95 8.71 -11.17 1.91
C ARG A 95 8.39 -9.69 1.80
N VAL A 96 8.66 -8.94 2.85
CA VAL A 96 8.47 -7.48 2.85
C VAL A 96 9.70 -6.85 2.22
N ARG A 97 9.54 -6.30 1.03
CA ARG A 97 10.65 -5.74 0.23
C ARG A 97 10.68 -4.23 0.19
N TYR A 98 9.57 -3.60 0.57
CA TYR A 98 9.39 -2.17 0.45
C TYR A 98 9.10 -1.58 1.82
N PHE A 99 9.49 -0.34 2.02
CA PHE A 99 9.08 0.48 3.15
C PHE A 99 8.51 1.79 2.61
N ARG A 100 7.38 2.24 3.15
CA ARG A 100 6.81 3.56 2.86
C ARG A 100 6.70 4.35 4.16
N ALA A 101 7.31 5.53 4.20
CA ALA A 101 7.19 6.42 5.36
C ALA A 101 5.76 6.99 5.46
N PRO A 102 5.14 6.99 6.67
CA PRO A 102 3.83 7.60 6.91
C PRO A 102 3.76 9.05 6.39
N GLY A 103 2.70 9.33 5.61
CA GLY A 103 2.49 10.61 4.95
C GLY A 103 3.58 11.01 3.93
N GLY A 104 4.46 10.09 3.51
CA GLY A 104 5.61 10.40 2.66
C GLY A 104 6.69 11.24 3.37
N ASN A 105 6.69 11.29 4.71
CA ASN A 105 7.57 12.13 5.51
C ASN A 105 8.99 11.56 5.64
N TRP A 106 9.68 11.41 4.51
CA TRP A 106 11.02 10.85 4.44
C TRP A 106 12.08 11.68 5.18
N SER A 107 13.12 10.98 5.65
CA SER A 107 14.37 11.55 6.13
C SER A 107 15.50 10.53 5.92
N PRO A 108 16.78 10.96 5.88
CA PRO A 108 17.91 10.02 5.78
C PRO A 108 17.89 8.95 6.88
N ARG A 109 17.44 9.29 8.09
CA ARG A 109 17.29 8.35 9.21
C ARG A 109 16.29 7.22 8.89
N LEU A 110 15.15 7.55 8.30
CA LEU A 110 14.17 6.53 7.90
C LEU A 110 14.68 5.66 6.76
N THR A 111 15.37 6.26 5.78
CA THR A 111 15.99 5.52 4.67
C THR A 111 17.03 4.54 5.17
N THR A 112 17.92 4.96 6.08
CA THR A 112 18.94 4.07 6.68
C THR A 112 18.30 2.95 7.49
N ALA A 113 17.26 3.25 8.29
CA ALA A 113 16.56 2.22 9.07
C ALA A 113 15.84 1.19 8.18
N ALA A 114 15.21 1.63 7.09
CA ALA A 114 14.60 0.73 6.11
C ALA A 114 15.64 -0.14 5.39
N ALA A 115 16.76 0.46 4.97
CA ALA A 115 17.86 -0.27 4.32
C ALA A 115 18.49 -1.32 5.25
N ALA A 116 18.63 -1.02 6.55
CA ALA A 116 19.09 -1.98 7.56
C ALA A 116 18.12 -3.16 7.77
N GLN A 117 16.89 -3.07 7.25
CA GLN A 117 15.91 -4.16 7.20
C GLN A 117 15.76 -4.75 5.78
N GLU A 118 16.68 -4.44 4.87
CA GLU A 118 16.69 -4.87 3.46
C GLU A 118 15.46 -4.41 2.67
N MET A 119 14.83 -3.31 3.09
CA MET A 119 13.66 -2.74 2.43
C MET A 119 14.03 -1.56 1.54
N GLN A 120 13.45 -1.53 0.35
CA GLN A 120 13.58 -0.42 -0.60
C GLN A 120 12.59 0.69 -0.25
N PRO A 121 13.00 1.97 -0.26
CA PRO A 121 12.08 3.08 -0.11
C PRO A 121 11.04 3.12 -1.23
N LEU A 122 9.77 3.27 -0.88
CA LEU A 122 8.65 3.31 -1.82
C LEU A 122 7.92 4.65 -1.76
N GLY A 123 8.11 5.46 -2.80
CA GLY A 123 7.32 6.68 -3.06
C GLY A 123 6.06 6.41 -3.88
N TRP A 124 5.52 7.46 -4.49
CA TRP A 124 4.45 7.40 -5.48
C TRP A 124 4.60 8.52 -6.51
N SER A 125 4.02 8.33 -7.69
CA SER A 125 3.96 9.35 -8.76
C SER A 125 2.53 9.79 -9.07
N VAL A 126 1.54 9.02 -8.60
CA VAL A 126 0.12 9.31 -8.75
C VAL A 126 -0.54 9.34 -7.38
N ASP A 127 -1.03 10.51 -6.98
CA ASP A 127 -1.80 10.73 -5.75
C ASP A 127 -3.19 11.28 -6.08
N PRO A 128 -4.23 10.43 -6.03
CA PRO A 128 -5.60 10.84 -6.23
C PRO A 128 -6.25 11.38 -4.95
N ARG A 129 -5.54 11.42 -3.82
CA ARG A 129 -6.00 11.80 -2.47
C ARG A 129 -7.32 11.16 -2.08
N ASP A 130 -7.43 9.85 -2.28
CA ASP A 130 -8.65 9.07 -1.98
C ASP A 130 -9.02 9.06 -0.49
N TRP A 131 -8.10 9.49 0.38
CA TRP A 131 -8.29 9.66 1.82
C TRP A 131 -8.99 10.96 2.25
N GLU A 132 -9.08 11.95 1.36
CA GLU A 132 -9.77 13.19 1.68
C GLU A 132 -11.28 12.95 1.88
N ARG A 133 -11.85 13.53 2.93
CA ARG A 133 -13.30 13.47 3.19
C ARG A 133 -14.07 14.07 2.01
N GLY A 134 -15.13 13.39 1.57
CA GLY A 134 -16.01 13.87 0.50
C GLY A 134 -15.53 13.54 -0.92
N ARG A 135 -14.42 12.82 -1.08
CA ARG A 135 -14.02 12.30 -2.38
C ARG A 135 -15.02 11.27 -2.91
N SER A 136 -15.33 11.38 -4.20
CA SER A 136 -16.16 10.40 -4.91
C SER A 136 -15.28 9.47 -5.75
N ALA A 137 -15.78 8.27 -6.03
CA ALA A 137 -15.09 7.32 -6.91
C ALA A 137 -14.71 7.96 -8.26
N ALA A 138 -15.63 8.74 -8.85
CA ALA A 138 -15.40 9.42 -10.11
C ALA A 138 -14.28 10.48 -10.02
N SER A 139 -14.15 11.21 -8.90
CA SER A 139 -13.06 12.18 -8.75
C SER A 139 -11.70 11.50 -8.57
N ILE A 140 -11.65 10.38 -7.84
CA ILE A 140 -10.46 9.54 -7.69
C ILE A 140 -10.00 9.03 -9.06
N VAL A 141 -10.89 8.39 -9.84
CA VAL A 141 -10.58 7.85 -11.17
C VAL A 141 -10.06 8.95 -12.11
N ARG A 142 -10.74 10.10 -12.16
CA ARG A 142 -10.29 11.23 -12.99
C ARG A 142 -8.90 11.72 -12.59
N GLN A 143 -8.61 11.82 -11.30
CA GLN A 143 -7.31 12.29 -10.82
C GLN A 143 -6.19 11.30 -11.12
N VAL A 144 -6.46 9.99 -11.03
CA VAL A 144 -5.50 8.96 -11.46
C VAL A 144 -5.16 9.14 -12.94
N HIS A 145 -6.16 9.19 -13.83
CA HIS A 145 -5.91 9.32 -15.28
C HIS A 145 -5.17 10.60 -15.66
N ARG A 146 -5.37 11.70 -14.92
CA ARG A 146 -4.64 12.97 -15.15
C ARG A 146 -3.15 12.88 -14.88
N GLN A 147 -2.74 12.06 -13.91
CA GLN A 147 -1.33 11.94 -13.49
C GLN A 147 -0.65 10.69 -14.07
N LEU A 148 -1.43 9.79 -14.66
CA LEU A 148 -0.97 8.47 -15.09
C LEU A 148 0.05 8.57 -16.23
N ALA A 149 1.18 7.89 -16.04
CA ALA A 149 2.16 7.60 -17.08
C ALA A 149 2.63 6.14 -16.99
N PRO A 150 3.17 5.54 -18.07
CA PRO A 150 3.88 4.26 -17.97
C PRO A 150 4.97 4.34 -16.88
N GLY A 151 5.02 3.34 -16.01
CA GLY A 151 5.91 3.33 -14.84
C GLY A 151 5.31 3.91 -13.57
N SER A 152 4.08 4.43 -13.61
CA SER A 152 3.49 5.11 -12.45
C SER A 152 3.27 4.19 -11.25
N VAL A 153 3.54 4.74 -10.07
CA VAL A 153 3.18 4.16 -8.77
C VAL A 153 1.97 4.91 -8.24
N ILE A 154 0.82 4.22 -8.18
CA ILE A 154 -0.47 4.77 -7.78
C ILE A 154 -0.67 4.54 -6.29
N LEU A 155 -0.79 5.62 -5.52
CA LEU A 155 -1.16 5.60 -4.10
C LEU A 155 -2.68 5.56 -3.95
N LEU A 156 -3.18 4.57 -3.22
CA LEU A 156 -4.55 4.45 -2.74
C LEU A 156 -4.54 3.85 -1.33
N HIS A 157 -5.69 3.81 -0.67
CA HIS A 157 -5.79 3.30 0.70
C HIS A 157 -6.93 2.28 0.84
N ASP A 158 -6.68 1.18 1.55
CA ASP A 158 -7.72 0.26 2.01
C ASP A 158 -7.92 0.31 3.54
N GLY A 159 -7.08 1.03 4.29
CA GLY A 159 -7.26 1.32 5.71
C GLY A 159 -7.44 2.81 6.03
N GLY A 160 -7.25 3.20 7.29
CA GLY A 160 -7.25 4.62 7.69
C GLY A 160 -8.61 5.33 7.63
N GLY A 161 -9.73 4.60 7.79
CA GLY A 161 -11.09 5.16 7.82
C GLY A 161 -12.00 4.62 6.72
N ASN A 162 -12.99 5.41 6.28
CA ASN A 162 -13.97 4.96 5.28
C ASN A 162 -13.36 4.95 3.87
N ARG A 163 -13.23 3.75 3.28
CA ARG A 163 -12.66 3.53 1.93
C ARG A 163 -13.66 3.07 0.88
N ALA A 164 -14.95 3.34 1.10
CA ALA A 164 -15.99 2.98 0.13
C ALA A 164 -15.76 3.63 -1.25
N ALA A 165 -15.32 4.89 -1.29
CA ALA A 165 -15.02 5.60 -2.53
C ALA A 165 -13.81 4.99 -3.27
N THR A 166 -12.78 4.57 -2.54
CA THR A 166 -11.60 3.88 -3.10
C THR A 166 -11.98 2.54 -3.73
N VAL A 167 -12.74 1.71 -3.01
CA VAL A 167 -13.23 0.41 -3.55
C VAL A 167 -14.08 0.63 -4.81
N ALA A 168 -14.99 1.60 -4.79
CA ALA A 168 -15.80 1.94 -5.96
C ALA A 168 -14.95 2.48 -7.13
N ALA A 169 -13.90 3.24 -6.85
CA ALA A 169 -12.95 3.71 -7.86
C ALA A 169 -12.16 2.56 -8.49
N LEU A 170 -11.68 1.60 -7.69
CA LEU A 170 -10.94 0.42 -8.18
C LEU A 170 -11.77 -0.43 -9.13
N ARG A 171 -13.07 -0.59 -8.86
CA ARG A 171 -14.01 -1.30 -9.75
C ARG A 171 -14.07 -0.70 -11.16
N VAL A 172 -13.77 0.59 -11.30
CA VAL A 172 -13.73 1.30 -12.59
C VAL A 172 -12.32 1.37 -13.14
N LEU A 173 -11.34 1.68 -12.29
CA LEU A 173 -9.96 1.96 -12.69
C LEU A 173 -9.25 0.72 -13.23
N ILE A 174 -9.34 -0.43 -12.55
CA ILE A 174 -8.65 -1.66 -12.95
C ILE A 174 -9.02 -2.07 -14.39
N PRO A 175 -10.30 -2.26 -14.75
CA PRO A 175 -10.66 -2.63 -16.11
C PRO A 175 -10.37 -1.54 -17.14
N GLN A 176 -10.33 -0.25 -16.76
CA GLN A 176 -9.90 0.81 -17.67
C GLN A 176 -8.42 0.72 -18.00
N LEU A 177 -7.57 0.49 -16.99
CA LEU A 177 -6.13 0.33 -17.18
C LEU A 177 -5.80 -0.90 -18.02
N LEU A 178 -6.46 -2.03 -17.75
CA LEU A 178 -6.30 -3.26 -18.53
C LEU A 178 -6.70 -3.07 -20.00
N ARG A 179 -7.84 -2.41 -20.29
CA ARG A 179 -8.24 -2.09 -21.67
C ARG A 179 -7.30 -1.12 -22.36
N ALA A 180 -6.68 -0.23 -21.59
CA ALA A 180 -5.57 0.60 -22.06
C ALA A 180 -4.24 -0.18 -22.09
N GLY A 181 -4.21 -1.49 -22.02
CA GLY A 181 -2.98 -2.28 -22.20
C GLY A 181 -1.90 -2.05 -21.14
N TYR A 182 -2.29 -1.59 -19.95
CA TYR A 182 -1.39 -1.58 -18.80
C TYR A 182 -1.32 -2.96 -18.14
N SER A 183 -0.11 -3.41 -17.84
CA SER A 183 0.15 -4.52 -16.92
C SER A 183 0.38 -3.99 -15.50
N PHE A 184 0.09 -4.84 -14.51
CA PHE A 184 0.28 -4.54 -13.09
C PHE A 184 1.48 -5.32 -12.55
N GLY A 185 2.34 -4.66 -11.78
CA GLY A 185 3.52 -5.29 -11.20
C GLY A 185 4.03 -4.57 -9.95
N PRO A 186 5.15 -5.04 -9.38
CA PRO A 186 5.73 -4.44 -8.18
C PRO A 186 6.40 -3.11 -8.52
N PRO A 187 6.45 -2.13 -7.60
CA PRO A 187 7.21 -0.91 -7.78
C PRO A 187 8.62 -1.18 -8.29
N ALA A 188 9.02 -0.42 -9.32
CA ALA A 188 10.34 -0.49 -9.95
C ALA A 188 11.31 0.53 -9.36
#